data_AF-A0A920UNV2-F1
#
_entry.id   AF-A0A920UNV2-F1
#
_cell.length_a   1.000
_cell.length_b   1.000
_cell.length_c   1.000
_cell.angle_alpha   90.00
_cell.angle_beta   90.00
_cell.angle_gamma   90.00
#
_symmetry.space_group_name_H-M   'P 1'
#
loop_
_entity.id
_entity.type
_entity.pdbx_description
1 polymer ?
#
loop_
_entity_poly.entity_id
_entity_poly.type
_entity_poly.pdbx_seq_one_letter_code
_entity_poly.pdbx_strand_id
1 'polypeptide(L)'
;MHKLIEINAEEKWVSVQPGIVLDELNQLIYNSGLMFAPDPSTSNRSNVGGALGNNSCGAHSLVWGKTVDNVQDISGVLSNGDQIHFTNTSKSSLVEKTNKNTLESSIYKTLKKIPENYEKDILENFPDIQRRVSGYNLDELIHKSQVDFARFVIGSEGTLFSISEAKLKLVERPKHKALTLIFFKQLSEAMEATKVVLETMPSAIEVIDDMILNNARTNLQYSRLVNSFIDGNPKLC
;
A
#
# COMPACT_ATOMS: atom_id res chain seq x y z
N MET A 1 -1.97 -18.89 8.88
CA MET A 1 -2.67 -18.71 7.58
C MET A 1 -1.71 -17.98 6.65
N HIS A 2 -0.80 -18.66 5.94
CA HIS A 2 0.28 -18.03 5.17
C HIS A 2 0.46 -18.61 3.76
N LYS A 3 -0.58 -19.23 3.19
CA LYS A 3 -0.51 -19.84 1.86
C LYS A 3 -0.81 -18.83 0.75
N LEU A 4 -0.14 -19.00 -0.38
CA LEU A 4 -0.65 -18.55 -1.68
C LEU A 4 -1.79 -19.51 -2.07
N ILE A 5 -2.97 -18.97 -2.36
CA ILE A 5 -4.17 -19.74 -2.71
C ILE A 5 -4.24 -19.95 -4.21
N GLU A 6 -4.14 -18.87 -4.98
CA GLU A 6 -4.26 -18.90 -6.44
C GLU A 6 -3.48 -17.73 -7.04
N ILE A 7 -2.98 -17.90 -8.27
CA ILE A 7 -2.40 -16.83 -9.07
C ILE A 7 -3.00 -16.88 -10.47
N ASN A 8 -3.41 -15.71 -10.98
CA ASN A 8 -3.75 -15.52 -12.38
C ASN A 8 -2.78 -14.49 -12.98
N ALA A 9 -1.81 -14.97 -13.75
CA ALA A 9 -0.80 -14.12 -14.38
C ALA A 9 -1.36 -13.31 -15.56
N GLU A 10 -2.38 -13.82 -16.25
CA GLU A 10 -3.02 -13.15 -17.38
C GLU A 10 -3.81 -11.93 -16.91
N GLU A 11 -4.61 -12.10 -15.87
CA GLU A 11 -5.40 -11.02 -15.25
C GLU A 11 -4.62 -10.24 -14.17
N LYS A 12 -3.35 -10.61 -13.94
CA LYS A 12 -2.40 -9.95 -13.01
C LYS A 12 -2.97 -9.82 -11.58
N TRP A 13 -3.38 -10.93 -10.98
CA TRP A 13 -3.77 -10.97 -9.57
C TRP A 13 -3.31 -12.24 -8.86
N VAL A 14 -3.25 -12.17 -7.53
CA VAL A 14 -2.96 -13.31 -6.64
C VAL A 14 -3.90 -13.32 -5.45
N SER A 15 -4.42 -14.49 -5.09
CA SER A 15 -5.19 -14.68 -3.85
C SER A 15 -4.29 -15.33 -2.80
N VAL A 16 -4.26 -14.76 -1.60
CA VAL A 16 -3.32 -15.16 -0.55
C VAL A 16 -3.96 -15.10 0.83
N GLN A 17 -3.42 -15.89 1.76
CA GLN A 17 -3.73 -15.76 3.18
C GLN A 17 -2.90 -14.64 3.83
N PRO A 18 -3.42 -13.94 4.85
CA PRO A 18 -2.81 -12.72 5.38
C PRO A 18 -1.44 -12.91 6.02
N GLY A 19 -1.11 -14.11 6.50
CA GLY A 19 0.14 -14.39 7.18
C GLY A 19 1.34 -14.61 6.26
N ILE A 20 1.18 -14.61 4.93
CA ILE A 20 2.31 -14.75 4.01
C ILE A 20 3.17 -13.48 4.05
N VAL A 21 4.49 -13.66 4.14
CA VAL A 21 5.45 -12.54 4.13
C VAL A 21 5.51 -11.94 2.71
N LEU A 22 5.65 -10.61 2.59
CA LEU A 22 5.63 -9.93 1.29
C LEU A 22 6.74 -10.42 0.36
N ASP A 23 7.97 -10.57 0.88
CA ASP A 23 9.09 -11.09 0.10
C ASP A 23 8.89 -12.56 -0.29
N GLU A 24 8.29 -13.38 0.58
CA GLU A 24 7.96 -14.78 0.28
C GLU A 24 6.93 -14.87 -0.84
N LEU A 25 5.87 -14.07 -0.78
CA LEU A 25 4.90 -13.95 -1.87
C LEU A 25 5.59 -13.59 -3.19
N ASN A 26 6.44 -12.56 -3.19
CA ASN A 26 7.15 -12.11 -4.38
C ASN A 26 8.20 -13.10 -4.91
N GLN A 27 8.71 -14.00 -4.07
CA GLN A 27 9.55 -15.13 -4.48
C GLN A 27 8.71 -16.23 -5.14
N LEU A 28 7.56 -16.59 -4.56
CA LEU A 28 6.67 -17.63 -5.12
C LEU A 28 6.16 -17.27 -6.52
N ILE A 29 5.89 -16.00 -6.76
CA ILE A 29 5.40 -15.51 -8.06
C ILE A 29 6.51 -15.00 -8.99
N TYR A 30 7.78 -15.22 -8.66
CA TYR A 30 8.92 -14.66 -9.42
C TYR A 30 8.86 -15.03 -10.91
N ASN A 31 8.61 -16.30 -11.22
CA ASN A 31 8.67 -16.85 -12.58
C ASN A 31 7.53 -16.36 -13.48
N SER A 32 6.48 -15.73 -12.93
CA SER A 32 5.43 -15.12 -13.76
C SER A 32 5.85 -13.76 -14.35
N GLY A 33 7.00 -13.21 -13.94
CA GLY A 33 7.42 -11.87 -14.33
C GLY A 33 6.62 -10.76 -13.64
N LEU A 34 5.84 -11.10 -12.62
CA LEU A 34 5.03 -10.18 -11.83
C LEU A 34 5.58 -10.01 -10.41
N MET A 35 5.00 -9.04 -9.71
CA MET A 35 5.22 -8.82 -8.27
C MET A 35 4.02 -8.12 -7.64
N PHE A 36 3.82 -8.35 -6.34
CA PHE A 36 2.99 -7.50 -5.48
C PHE A 36 3.80 -6.25 -5.11
N ALA A 37 3.22 -5.08 -5.38
CA ALA A 37 3.98 -3.84 -5.46
C ALA A 37 4.39 -3.19 -4.13
N PRO A 38 3.55 -3.18 -3.07
CA PRO A 38 3.93 -2.57 -1.80
C PRO A 38 5.21 -3.18 -1.21
N ASP A 39 6.20 -2.34 -0.96
CA ASP A 39 7.57 -2.70 -0.58
C ASP A 39 8.06 -1.95 0.68
N PRO A 40 7.39 -2.09 1.84
CA PRO A 40 7.84 -1.46 3.07
C PRO A 40 9.26 -1.92 3.45
N SER A 41 10.01 -1.12 4.20
CA SER A 41 11.39 -1.44 4.62
C SER A 41 11.53 -2.73 5.43
N THR A 42 10.41 -3.27 5.92
CA THR A 42 10.31 -4.53 6.66
C THR A 42 9.71 -5.67 5.85
N SER A 43 9.69 -5.59 4.51
CA SER A 43 9.05 -6.56 3.60
C SER A 43 9.48 -8.03 3.82
N ASN A 44 10.69 -8.24 4.34
CA ASN A 44 11.24 -9.55 4.67
C ASN A 44 10.63 -10.22 5.92
N ARG A 45 9.79 -9.50 6.68
CA ARG A 45 9.12 -10.00 7.89
C ARG A 45 7.69 -9.49 8.07
N SER A 46 7.31 -8.40 7.39
CA SER A 46 5.91 -7.95 7.33
C SER A 46 5.11 -8.89 6.45
N ASN A 47 3.89 -9.18 6.89
CA ASN A 47 2.97 -10.05 6.17
C ASN A 47 1.87 -9.23 5.47
N VAL A 48 1.17 -9.87 4.53
CA VAL A 48 0.08 -9.26 3.76
C VAL A 48 -1.00 -8.67 4.67
N GLY A 49 -1.39 -9.36 5.73
CA GLY A 49 -2.41 -8.91 6.69
C GLY A 49 -2.02 -7.61 7.39
N GLY A 50 -0.76 -7.49 7.82
CA GLY A 50 -0.22 -6.27 8.39
C GLY A 50 -0.12 -5.14 7.36
N ALA A 51 0.25 -5.46 6.12
CA ALA A 51 0.27 -4.48 5.03
C ALA A 51 -1.14 -3.90 4.77
N LEU A 52 -2.17 -4.77 4.70
CA LEU A 52 -3.57 -4.40 4.57
C LEU A 52 -4.07 -3.60 5.79
N GLY A 53 -3.72 -4.04 6.99
CA GLY A 53 -4.09 -3.39 8.25
C GLY A 53 -3.53 -1.97 8.38
N ASN A 54 -2.31 -1.73 7.89
CA ASN A 54 -1.61 -0.45 8.06
C ASN A 54 -1.63 0.43 6.81
N ASN A 55 -2.35 0.04 5.75
CA ASN A 55 -2.28 0.67 4.43
C ASN A 55 -0.83 0.90 3.97
N SER A 56 0.02 -0.12 4.09
CA SER A 56 1.47 0.02 3.94
C SER A 56 1.87 0.53 2.56
N CYS A 57 2.99 1.25 2.52
CA CYS A 57 3.62 1.73 1.30
C CYS A 57 5.15 1.63 1.42
N GLY A 58 5.85 1.78 0.31
CA GLY A 58 7.31 1.76 0.26
C GLY A 58 7.87 2.76 -0.72
N ALA A 59 9.16 2.64 -1.00
CA ALA A 59 9.91 3.58 -1.83
C ALA A 59 9.28 3.72 -3.23
N HIS A 60 8.73 2.62 -3.77
CA HIS A 60 8.16 2.58 -5.11
C HIS A 60 6.68 2.96 -5.19
N SER A 61 6.10 3.50 -4.11
CA SER A 61 4.71 3.95 -4.10
C SER A 61 4.42 5.06 -5.11
N LEU A 62 5.45 5.77 -5.59
CA LEU A 62 5.33 6.79 -6.62
C LEU A 62 4.78 6.22 -7.94
N VAL A 63 5.11 4.97 -8.26
CA VAL A 63 4.68 4.29 -9.50
C VAL A 63 3.50 3.36 -9.26
N TRP A 64 3.52 2.60 -8.17
CA TRP A 64 2.55 1.53 -7.95
C TRP A 64 1.57 1.79 -6.80
N GLY A 65 1.64 2.96 -6.16
CA GLY A 65 0.74 3.31 -5.07
C GLY A 65 1.01 2.54 -3.77
N LYS A 66 0.00 2.53 -2.90
CA LYS A 66 0.01 1.94 -1.56
C LYS A 66 -0.74 0.62 -1.57
N THR A 67 -0.85 -0.02 -0.41
CA THR A 67 -1.63 -1.26 -0.28
C THR A 67 -3.09 -1.09 -0.69
N VAL A 68 -3.73 0.05 -0.36
CA VAL A 68 -5.12 0.35 -0.80
C VAL A 68 -5.26 0.41 -2.32
N ASP A 69 -4.20 0.76 -3.05
CA ASP A 69 -4.21 0.85 -4.52
C ASP A 69 -3.98 -0.52 -5.19
N ASN A 70 -3.61 -1.53 -4.39
CA ASN A 70 -3.22 -2.87 -4.86
C ASN A 70 -4.10 -4.00 -4.29
N VAL A 71 -5.21 -3.69 -3.62
CA VAL A 71 -6.20 -4.68 -3.19
C VAL A 71 -7.38 -4.70 -4.16
N GLN A 72 -7.91 -5.89 -4.46
CA GLN A 72 -9.12 -6.07 -5.24
C GLN A 72 -10.27 -6.52 -4.35
N ASP A 73 -10.06 -7.62 -3.62
CA ASP A 73 -11.07 -8.22 -2.76
C ASP A 73 -10.46 -8.64 -1.42
N ILE A 74 -11.28 -8.63 -0.37
CA ILE A 74 -10.87 -9.09 0.96
C ILE A 74 -11.98 -9.93 1.56
N SER A 75 -11.63 -11.14 1.99
CA SER A 75 -12.50 -12.02 2.76
C SER A 75 -12.07 -12.05 4.21
N GLY A 76 -13.02 -12.27 5.12
CA GLY A 76 -12.72 -12.36 6.54
C GLY A 76 -13.89 -12.82 7.38
N VAL A 77 -13.75 -12.65 8.69
CA VAL A 77 -14.71 -13.07 9.70
C VAL A 77 -15.09 -11.86 10.56
N LEU A 78 -16.40 -11.62 10.69
CA LEU A 78 -16.99 -10.58 11.51
C LEU A 78 -17.02 -10.97 13.00
N SER A 79 -17.34 -10.01 13.87
CA SER A 79 -17.39 -10.20 15.32
C SER A 79 -18.42 -11.23 15.79
N ASN A 80 -19.46 -11.50 14.99
CA ASN A 80 -20.45 -12.55 15.26
C ASN A 80 -20.07 -13.93 14.68
N GLY A 81 -18.89 -14.06 14.07
CA GLY A 81 -18.42 -15.29 13.43
C GLY A 81 -18.85 -15.48 11.97
N ASP A 82 -19.68 -14.60 11.42
CA ASP A 82 -20.10 -14.67 10.02
C ASP A 82 -18.93 -14.35 9.08
N GLN A 83 -18.90 -15.02 7.94
CA GLN A 83 -17.96 -14.68 6.86
C GLN A 83 -18.42 -13.43 6.14
N ILE A 84 -17.47 -12.60 5.74
CA ILE A 84 -17.71 -11.41 4.90
C ILE A 84 -16.73 -11.38 3.73
N HIS A 85 -17.22 -10.86 2.61
CA HIS A 85 -16.42 -10.61 1.42
C HIS A 85 -16.64 -9.16 0.95
N PHE A 86 -15.59 -8.35 1.07
CA PHE A 86 -15.53 -6.98 0.61
C PHE A 86 -14.90 -6.93 -0.78
N THR A 87 -15.59 -6.24 -1.68
CA THR A 87 -15.21 -6.06 -3.08
C THR A 87 -15.81 -4.74 -3.59
N ASN A 88 -15.40 -4.32 -4.77
CA ASN A 88 -16.03 -3.23 -5.48
C ASN A 88 -17.48 -3.59 -5.85
N THR A 89 -18.44 -2.91 -5.25
CA THR A 89 -19.86 -3.29 -5.23
C THR A 89 -20.71 -2.27 -5.96
N SER A 90 -21.50 -2.70 -6.94
CA SER A 90 -22.44 -1.83 -7.65
C SER A 90 -23.60 -1.35 -6.75
N LYS A 91 -24.23 -0.22 -7.12
CA LYS A 91 -25.41 0.29 -6.40
C LYS A 91 -26.55 -0.74 -6.27
N SER A 92 -26.82 -1.53 -7.31
CA SER A 92 -27.85 -2.57 -7.26
C SER A 92 -27.51 -3.66 -6.25
N SER A 93 -26.27 -4.18 -6.30
CA SER A 93 -25.77 -5.19 -5.37
C SER A 93 -25.74 -4.68 -3.94
N LEU A 94 -25.44 -3.40 -3.73
CA LEU A 94 -25.47 -2.76 -2.42
C LEU A 94 -26.89 -2.74 -1.83
N VAL A 95 -27.92 -2.45 -2.65
CA VAL A 95 -29.32 -2.51 -2.19
C VAL A 95 -29.66 -3.92 -1.68
N GLU A 96 -29.31 -4.95 -2.44
CA GLU A 96 -29.53 -6.34 -2.03
C GLU A 96 -28.81 -6.69 -0.72
N LYS A 97 -27.54 -6.28 -0.60
CA LYS A 97 -26.74 -6.43 0.62
C LYS A 97 -27.36 -5.69 1.82
N THR A 98 -28.06 -4.59 1.62
CA THR A 98 -28.80 -3.86 2.69
C THR A 98 -30.18 -4.43 3.02
N ASN A 99 -30.72 -5.38 2.27
CA ASN A 99 -32.10 -5.87 2.47
C ASN A 99 -32.22 -7.07 3.42
N LYS A 100 -31.12 -7.56 3.98
CA LYS A 100 -31.09 -8.73 4.88
C LYS A 100 -31.16 -8.30 6.35
N ASN A 101 -31.44 -9.27 7.22
CA ASN A 101 -31.39 -9.11 8.68
C ASN A 101 -30.14 -9.79 9.27
N THR A 102 -28.97 -9.39 8.78
CA THR A 102 -27.65 -9.93 9.20
C THR A 102 -26.72 -8.80 9.65
N LEU A 103 -25.64 -9.15 10.37
CA LEU A 103 -24.62 -8.17 10.76
C LEU A 103 -24.00 -7.51 9.52
N GLU A 104 -23.64 -8.29 8.48
CA GLU A 104 -23.16 -7.77 7.19
C GLU A 104 -24.10 -6.69 6.63
N SER A 105 -25.41 -6.94 6.63
CA SER A 105 -26.38 -5.98 6.11
C SER A 105 -26.44 -4.69 6.94
N SER A 106 -26.31 -4.80 8.27
CA SER A 106 -26.21 -3.64 9.16
C SER A 106 -24.94 -2.82 8.92
N ILE A 107 -23.81 -3.47 8.62
CA ILE A 107 -22.55 -2.81 8.26
C ILE A 107 -22.74 -2.01 6.98
N TYR A 108 -23.28 -2.61 5.91
CA TYR A 108 -23.52 -1.90 4.66
C TYR A 108 -24.51 -0.73 4.81
N LYS A 109 -25.55 -0.88 5.64
CA LYS A 109 -26.46 0.24 5.96
C LYS A 109 -25.73 1.40 6.63
N THR A 110 -24.81 1.11 7.55
CA THR A 110 -24.00 2.13 8.22
C THR A 110 -23.04 2.79 7.24
N LEU A 111 -22.29 2.01 6.44
CA LEU A 111 -21.34 2.53 5.47
C LEU A 111 -22.02 3.39 4.40
N LYS A 112 -23.23 3.01 3.95
CA LYS A 112 -24.02 3.79 2.99
C LYS A 112 -24.39 5.19 3.53
N LYS A 113 -24.66 5.31 4.83
CA LYS A 113 -25.01 6.60 5.48
C LYS A 113 -23.84 7.58 5.57
N ILE A 114 -22.59 7.12 5.49
CA ILE A 114 -21.42 7.99 5.62
C ILE A 114 -21.38 9.02 4.48
N PRO A 115 -21.31 8.64 3.20
CA PRO A 115 -21.34 9.62 2.12
C PRO A 115 -22.66 10.40 2.07
N GLU A 116 -23.81 9.77 2.40
CA GLU A 116 -25.11 10.46 2.44
C GLU A 116 -25.12 11.66 3.40
N ASN A 117 -24.39 11.58 4.52
CA ASN A 117 -24.35 12.63 5.54
C ASN A 117 -23.11 13.53 5.47
N TYR A 118 -21.98 13.02 4.96
CA TYR A 118 -20.67 13.65 5.12
C TYR A 118 -19.85 13.77 3.83
N GLU A 119 -20.43 13.52 2.64
CA GLU A 119 -19.70 13.61 1.36
C GLU A 119 -18.95 14.94 1.21
N LYS A 120 -19.61 16.06 1.52
CA LYS A 120 -18.99 17.39 1.43
C LYS A 120 -17.78 17.51 2.37
N ASP A 121 -17.94 17.12 3.63
CA ASP A 121 -16.86 17.24 4.63
C ASP A 121 -15.67 16.36 4.26
N ILE A 122 -15.91 15.15 3.74
CA ILE A 122 -14.85 14.24 3.31
C ILE A 122 -14.09 14.86 2.13
N LEU A 123 -14.80 15.34 1.10
CA LEU A 123 -14.17 15.93 -0.08
C LEU A 123 -13.40 17.23 0.23
N GLU A 124 -13.85 18.02 1.21
CA GLU A 124 -13.21 19.28 1.59
C GLU A 124 -12.01 19.09 2.54
N ASN A 125 -12.05 18.08 3.42
CA ASN A 125 -11.06 17.93 4.50
C ASN A 125 -10.08 16.77 4.29
N PHE A 126 -10.30 15.86 3.34
CA PHE A 126 -9.33 14.81 3.04
C PHE A 126 -8.17 15.39 2.22
N PRO A 127 -6.91 15.22 2.66
CA PRO A 127 -5.77 15.78 1.96
C PRO A 127 -5.56 15.06 0.62
N ASP A 128 -5.37 15.82 -0.46
CA ASP A 128 -4.96 15.31 -1.77
C ASP A 128 -3.44 15.09 -1.80
N ILE A 129 -3.01 14.01 -1.14
CA ILE A 129 -1.62 13.58 -1.10
C ILE A 129 -1.51 12.11 -1.47
N GLN A 130 -0.47 11.74 -2.22
CA GLN A 130 -0.26 10.35 -2.64
C GLN A 130 -0.14 9.38 -1.46
N ARG A 131 0.58 9.78 -0.40
CA ARG A 131 0.88 8.96 0.77
C ARG A 131 -0.05 9.28 1.96
N ARG A 132 -1.35 9.01 1.79
CA ARG A 132 -2.31 9.00 2.89
C ARG A 132 -2.48 7.57 3.43
N VAL A 133 -1.93 7.30 4.61
CA VAL A 133 -1.90 5.95 5.23
C VAL A 133 -2.52 5.91 6.63
N SER A 134 -3.00 7.03 7.15
CA SER A 134 -3.59 7.14 8.49
C SER A 134 -5.11 7.27 8.43
N GLY A 135 -5.78 6.62 9.37
CA GLY A 135 -7.23 6.63 9.50
C GLY A 135 -7.96 5.78 8.46
N TYR A 136 -9.29 5.86 8.46
CA TYR A 136 -10.13 5.14 7.51
C TYR A 136 -10.22 5.89 6.17
N ASN A 137 -10.17 5.14 5.07
CA ASN A 137 -10.32 5.68 3.72
C ASN A 137 -11.81 5.96 3.40
N LEU A 138 -12.41 6.95 4.08
CA LEU A 138 -13.84 7.28 3.92
C LEU A 138 -14.18 7.79 2.52
N ASP A 139 -13.22 8.38 1.83
CA ASP A 139 -13.32 8.82 0.44
C ASP A 139 -13.53 7.66 -0.54
N GLU A 140 -13.08 6.44 -0.22
CA GLU A 140 -13.37 5.24 -1.02
C GLU A 140 -14.87 4.88 -1.02
N LEU A 141 -15.64 5.43 -0.07
CA LEU A 141 -17.10 5.30 -0.03
C LEU A 141 -17.80 6.30 -0.97
N ILE A 142 -17.09 7.33 -1.45
CA ILE A 142 -17.63 8.40 -2.30
C ILE A 142 -17.40 8.04 -3.77
N HIS A 143 -18.25 7.17 -4.32
CA HIS A 143 -18.22 6.87 -5.75
C HIS A 143 -19.62 6.72 -6.36
N LYS A 144 -19.78 7.24 -7.60
CA LYS A 144 -21.10 7.47 -8.22
C LYS A 144 -21.75 6.21 -8.82
N SER A 145 -20.98 5.19 -9.22
CA SER A 145 -21.51 3.98 -9.87
C SER A 145 -21.32 2.70 -9.04
N GLN A 146 -20.22 2.61 -8.31
CA GLN A 146 -19.85 1.48 -7.46
C GLN A 146 -19.14 1.99 -6.20
N VAL A 147 -19.08 1.19 -5.15
CA VAL A 147 -18.41 1.52 -3.88
C VAL A 147 -17.37 0.45 -3.57
N ASP A 148 -16.12 0.88 -3.32
CA ASP A 148 -15.03 -0.05 -3.05
C ASP A 148 -14.87 -0.33 -1.56
N PHE A 149 -15.59 -1.36 -1.10
CA PHE A 149 -15.52 -1.76 0.30
C PHE A 149 -14.20 -2.47 0.65
N ALA A 150 -13.51 -3.06 -0.33
CA ALA A 150 -12.21 -3.69 -0.09
C ALA A 150 -11.18 -2.60 0.25
N ARG A 151 -11.16 -1.50 -0.49
CA ARG A 151 -10.28 -0.35 -0.26
C ARG A 151 -10.63 0.42 1.03
N PHE A 152 -11.92 0.56 1.34
CA PHE A 152 -12.37 1.20 2.58
C PHE A 152 -11.77 0.55 3.85
N VAL A 153 -11.73 -0.79 3.91
CA VAL A 153 -11.28 -1.50 5.13
C VAL A 153 -9.75 -1.60 5.27
N ILE A 154 -8.99 -1.17 4.26
CA ILE A 154 -7.53 -1.02 4.34
C ILE A 154 -7.18 0.12 5.29
N GLY A 155 -6.17 -0.09 6.14
CA GLY A 155 -5.81 0.88 7.18
C GLY A 155 -6.64 0.74 8.46
N SER A 156 -7.47 -0.30 8.59
CA SER A 156 -8.29 -0.52 9.78
C SER A 156 -7.51 -0.98 11.03
N GLU A 157 -6.23 -1.33 10.89
CA GLU A 157 -5.36 -1.78 11.99
C GLU A 157 -5.97 -2.94 12.83
N GLY A 158 -6.79 -3.78 12.19
CA GLY A 158 -7.44 -4.94 12.83
C GLY A 158 -8.65 -4.61 13.71
N THR A 159 -9.19 -3.39 13.63
CA THR A 159 -10.30 -2.93 14.48
C THR A 159 -11.70 -3.31 13.97
N LEU A 160 -11.85 -3.69 12.70
CA LEU A 160 -13.16 -3.91 12.07
C LEU A 160 -13.55 -5.40 11.94
N PHE A 161 -12.63 -6.25 11.51
CA PHE A 161 -12.85 -7.68 11.26
C PHE A 161 -11.51 -8.42 11.13
N SER A 162 -11.54 -9.75 11.18
CA SER A 162 -10.34 -10.57 10.97
C SER A 162 -10.23 -11.00 9.51
N ILE A 163 -9.17 -10.55 8.82
CA ILE A 163 -8.91 -10.93 7.42
C ILE A 163 -8.56 -12.43 7.36
N SER A 164 -9.14 -13.14 6.39
CA SER A 164 -8.85 -14.55 6.13
C SER A 164 -8.17 -14.80 4.79
N GLU A 165 -8.48 -13.98 3.78
CA GLU A 165 -7.93 -14.04 2.44
C GLU A 165 -7.97 -12.65 1.78
N ALA A 166 -7.01 -12.36 0.92
CA ALA A 166 -7.01 -11.15 0.10
C ALA A 166 -6.64 -11.48 -1.34
N LYS A 167 -7.40 -10.90 -2.27
CA LYS A 167 -7.07 -10.87 -3.70
C LYS A 167 -6.33 -9.57 -3.99
N LEU A 168 -5.10 -9.69 -4.41
CA LEU A 168 -4.16 -8.59 -4.60
C LEU A 168 -3.86 -8.42 -6.09
N LYS A 169 -3.79 -7.16 -6.51
CA LYS A 169 -3.31 -6.79 -7.84
C LYS A 169 -1.80 -7.00 -7.93
N LEU A 170 -1.36 -7.52 -9.08
CA LEU A 170 0.05 -7.67 -9.41
C LEU A 170 0.46 -6.63 -10.46
N VAL A 171 1.73 -6.22 -10.39
CA VAL A 171 2.37 -5.34 -11.37
C VAL A 171 3.49 -6.07 -12.09
N GLU A 172 3.88 -5.58 -13.26
CA GLU A 172 5.02 -6.12 -14.00
C GLU A 172 6.32 -5.83 -13.25
N ARG A 173 7.17 -6.86 -13.17
CA ARG A 173 8.49 -6.72 -12.57
C ARG A 173 9.40 -5.93 -13.53
N PRO A 174 10.08 -4.86 -13.07
CA PRO A 174 11.05 -4.15 -13.89
C PRO A 174 12.17 -5.09 -14.36
N LYS A 175 12.43 -5.10 -15.68
CA LYS A 175 13.50 -5.91 -16.29
C LYS A 175 14.89 -5.36 -16.01
N HIS A 176 14.99 -4.05 -15.82
CA HIS A 176 16.24 -3.34 -15.55
C HIS A 176 16.04 -2.36 -14.41
N LYS A 177 17.09 -2.18 -13.60
CA LYS A 177 17.12 -1.23 -12.48
C LYS A 177 18.40 -0.42 -12.58
N ALA A 178 18.31 0.87 -12.28
CA ALA A 178 19.45 1.77 -12.18
C ALA A 178 19.27 2.63 -10.92
N LEU A 179 20.39 3.03 -10.31
CA LEU A 179 20.42 3.92 -9.15
C LEU A 179 21.36 5.08 -9.48
N THR A 180 20.90 6.30 -9.21
CA THR A 180 21.70 7.52 -9.32
C THR A 180 21.76 8.17 -7.96
N LEU A 181 22.96 8.55 -7.52
CA LEU A 181 23.20 9.30 -6.29
C LEU A 181 23.55 10.74 -6.65
N ILE A 182 22.91 11.71 -5.99
CA ILE A 182 23.15 13.13 -6.24
C ILE A 182 23.49 13.79 -4.90
N PHE A 183 24.70 14.34 -4.81
CA PHE A 183 25.21 14.87 -3.55
C PHE A 183 25.00 16.37 -3.44
N PHE A 184 24.50 16.84 -2.30
CA PHE A 184 24.23 18.25 -2.04
C PHE A 184 24.94 18.76 -0.79
N LYS A 185 25.21 20.07 -0.75
CA LYS A 185 25.80 20.73 0.44
C LYS A 185 24.73 21.27 1.38
N GLN A 186 23.50 21.46 0.89
CA GLN A 186 22.39 22.05 1.65
C GLN A 186 21.07 21.37 1.33
N LEU A 187 20.18 21.27 2.32
CA LEU A 187 18.88 20.62 2.16
C LEU A 187 18.00 21.33 1.12
N SER A 188 18.09 22.65 1.03
CA SER A 188 17.38 23.45 0.03
C SER A 188 17.73 23.03 -1.40
N GLU A 189 19.00 22.76 -1.69
CA GLU A 189 19.46 22.32 -3.02
C GLU A 189 18.86 20.96 -3.38
N ALA A 190 18.83 20.02 -2.43
CA ALA A 190 18.22 18.70 -2.63
C ALA A 190 16.70 18.78 -2.87
N MET A 191 16.01 19.68 -2.15
CA MET A 191 14.58 19.93 -2.34
C MET A 191 14.25 20.54 -3.70
N GLU A 192 15.09 21.46 -4.21
CA GLU A 192 14.93 22.02 -5.55
C GLU A 192 15.18 20.96 -6.62
N ALA A 193 16.25 20.18 -6.49
CA ALA A 193 16.57 19.10 -7.41
C ALA A 193 15.49 18.02 -7.47
N THR A 194 14.84 17.71 -6.33
CA THR A 194 13.72 16.76 -6.26
C THR A 194 12.62 17.09 -7.27
N LYS A 195 12.29 18.37 -7.46
CA LYS A 195 11.26 18.80 -8.42
C LYS A 195 11.65 18.43 -9.86
N VAL A 196 12.90 18.69 -10.23
CA VAL A 196 13.44 18.38 -11.57
C VAL A 196 13.53 16.87 -11.77
N VAL A 197 13.98 16.12 -10.75
CA VAL A 197 14.08 14.67 -10.82
C VAL A 197 12.70 14.03 -11.01
N LEU A 198 11.65 14.54 -10.37
CA LEU A 198 10.29 14.02 -10.55
C LEU A 198 9.78 14.12 -12.00
N GLU A 199 10.24 15.10 -12.78
CA GLU A 199 9.90 15.21 -14.22
C GLU A 199 10.43 14.03 -15.04
N THR A 200 11.44 13.30 -14.54
CA THR A 200 11.99 12.10 -15.18
C THR A 200 11.17 10.83 -14.88
N MET A 201 10.09 10.94 -14.10
CA MET A 201 9.25 9.83 -13.65
C MET A 201 10.06 8.69 -13.01
N PRO A 202 10.88 8.97 -11.98
CA PRO A 202 11.69 7.95 -11.33
C PRO A 202 10.78 6.92 -10.64
N SER A 203 11.30 5.71 -10.41
CA SER A 203 10.53 4.69 -9.71
C SER A 203 10.46 4.93 -8.20
N ALA A 204 11.47 5.60 -7.65
CA ALA A 204 11.56 6.01 -6.25
C ALA A 204 12.48 7.24 -6.15
N ILE A 205 12.26 8.07 -5.13
CA ILE A 205 13.16 9.15 -4.74
C ILE A 205 13.19 9.22 -3.21
N GLU A 206 14.39 9.29 -2.65
CA GLU A 206 14.63 9.37 -1.20
C GLU A 206 15.73 10.41 -0.98
N VAL A 207 15.60 11.18 0.10
CA VAL A 207 16.62 12.16 0.52
C VAL A 207 17.21 11.67 1.83
N ILE A 208 18.54 11.51 1.86
CA ILE A 208 19.28 11.05 3.02
C ILE A 208 20.11 12.21 3.57
N ASP A 209 19.95 12.51 4.85
CA ASP A 209 20.68 13.59 5.51
C ASP A 209 22.07 13.17 6.04
N ASP A 210 22.84 14.15 6.48
CA ASP A 210 24.19 13.96 7.00
C ASP A 210 24.21 13.13 8.29
N MET A 211 23.15 13.19 9.10
CA MET A 211 23.03 12.36 10.29
C MET A 211 23.07 10.87 9.93
N ILE A 212 22.27 10.43 8.95
CA ILE A 212 22.26 9.03 8.50
C ILE A 212 23.60 8.67 7.86
N LEU A 213 24.16 9.53 7.02
CA LEU A 213 25.45 9.29 6.37
C LEU A 213 26.59 9.15 7.40
N ASN A 214 26.63 10.02 8.41
CA ASN A 214 27.64 9.98 9.46
C ASN A 214 27.49 8.75 10.36
N ASN A 215 26.26 8.36 10.68
CA ASN A 215 25.99 7.11 11.42
C ASN A 215 26.43 5.88 10.61
N ALA A 216 26.23 5.88 9.29
CA ALA A 216 26.70 4.80 8.42
C ALA A 216 28.24 4.75 8.33
N ARG A 217 28.92 5.91 8.35
CA ARG A 217 30.39 6.00 8.36
C ARG A 217 31.03 5.47 9.64
N THR A 218 30.39 5.66 10.80
CA THR A 218 30.91 5.16 12.09
C THR A 218 30.56 3.70 12.33
N ASN A 219 29.60 3.14 11.59
CA ASN A 219 29.23 1.73 11.68
C ASN A 219 30.24 0.83 10.96
N LEU A 220 30.82 -0.15 11.66
CA LEU A 220 31.81 -1.08 11.11
C LEU A 220 31.31 -1.87 9.89
N GLN A 221 30.02 -2.21 9.82
CA GLN A 221 29.45 -2.96 8.70
C GLN A 221 29.29 -2.08 7.45
N TYR A 222 28.92 -0.81 7.61
CA TYR A 222 28.57 0.07 6.49
C TYR A 222 29.67 1.05 6.09
N SER A 223 30.63 1.33 6.97
CA SER A 223 31.71 2.31 6.73
C SER A 223 32.49 2.06 5.44
N ARG A 224 32.79 0.80 5.14
CA ARG A 224 33.47 0.40 3.90
C ARG A 224 32.65 0.69 2.65
N LEU A 225 31.33 0.47 2.72
CA LEU A 225 30.41 0.75 1.61
C LEU A 225 30.29 2.25 1.38
N VAL A 226 30.04 3.03 2.43
CA VAL A 226 29.90 4.48 2.33
C VAL A 226 31.15 5.11 1.71
N ASN A 227 32.34 4.71 2.16
CA ASN A 227 33.60 5.25 1.64
C ASN A 227 33.93 4.79 0.21
N SER A 228 33.17 3.85 -0.37
CA SER A 228 33.44 3.34 -1.72
C SER A 228 32.74 4.11 -2.84
N PHE A 229 31.63 4.80 -2.54
CA PHE A 229 30.83 5.50 -3.57
C PHE A 229 30.38 6.91 -3.16
N ILE A 230 30.58 7.33 -1.90
CA ILE A 230 30.32 8.71 -1.47
C ILE A 230 31.62 9.50 -1.55
N ASP A 231 31.67 10.44 -2.49
CA ASP A 231 32.81 11.34 -2.63
C ASP A 231 32.67 12.57 -1.71
N GLY A 232 33.76 12.92 -1.02
CA GLY A 232 33.81 14.04 -0.09
C GLY A 232 32.93 13.88 1.16
N ASN A 233 32.44 15.02 1.66
CA ASN A 233 31.57 15.12 2.84
C ASN A 233 30.28 15.87 2.50
N PRO A 234 29.40 15.26 1.69
CA PRO A 234 28.13 15.89 1.36
C PRO A 234 27.25 15.96 2.60
N LYS A 235 26.36 16.96 2.62
CA LYS A 235 25.35 17.05 3.68
C LYS A 235 24.11 16.24 3.36
N LEU A 236 23.83 15.99 2.09
CA LEU A 236 22.71 15.16 1.65
C LEU A 236 23.09 14.32 0.43
N CYS A 237 22.38 13.21 0.26
CA CYS A 237 22.43 12.33 -0.90
C CYS A 237 21.01 11.91 -1.31
#